data_AF-A0A7K3QL66-F1
#
_entry.id   AF-A0A7K3QL66-F1
#
_cell.length_a   1.000
_cell.length_b   1.000
_cell.length_c   1.000
_cell.angle_alpha   90.00
_cell.angle_beta   90.00
_cell.angle_gamma   90.00
#
_symmetry.space_group_name_H-M   'P 1'
#
loop_
_entity.id
_entity.type
_entity.pdbx_description
1 polymer ?
#
loop_
_entity_poly.entity_id
_entity_poly.type
_entity_poly.pdbx_seq_one_letter_code
_entity_poly.pdbx_strand_id
1 'polypeptide(L)' 'LVLAWAMPVVAATTVFQWLFHSEFGIVNRSLTALGLGSFDRYPWFAHGTAAFAILVTLIVWQSVPFAAVTLYSAL' A
#
# COMPACT_ATOMS: atom_id res chain seq x y z
N LEU A 1 16.77 -1.78 -6.35
CA LEU A 1 16.25 -1.03 -5.18
C LEU A 1 15.95 0.44 -5.51
N VAL A 2 16.80 1.13 -6.28
CA VAL A 2 16.61 2.55 -6.70
C VAL A 2 15.41 2.79 -7.65
N LEU A 3 14.84 1.76 -8.30
CA LEU A 3 13.68 1.97 -9.18
C LEU A 3 12.34 2.17 -8.44
N ALA A 4 12.19 1.62 -7.23
CA ALA A 4 11.04 1.93 -6.36
C ALA A 4 11.15 3.34 -5.71
N TRP A 5 12.32 3.97 -5.84
CA TRP A 5 12.81 5.08 -5.02
C TRP A 5 12.46 6.47 -5.57
N ALA A 6 12.22 6.61 -6.88
CA ALA A 6 11.90 7.89 -7.52
C ALA A 6 10.41 8.06 -7.84
N MET A 7 9.54 7.14 -7.41
CA MET A 7 8.12 7.24 -7.68
C MET A 7 7.54 8.49 -7.02
N PRO A 8 6.94 9.41 -7.78
CA PRO A 8 6.22 10.54 -7.20
C PRO A 8 5.14 10.04 -6.25
N VAL A 9 4.84 10.81 -5.20
CA VAL A 9 3.77 10.50 -4.24
C VAL A 9 2.46 10.15 -4.95
N VAL A 10 2.14 10.88 -6.04
CA VAL A 10 0.96 10.61 -6.86
C VAL A 10 0.97 9.20 -7.45
N ALA A 11 2.11 8.75 -8.00
CA ALA A 11 2.24 7.42 -8.57
C ALA A 11 2.10 6.33 -7.49
N ALA A 12 2.71 6.53 -6.32
CA ALA A 12 2.56 5.60 -5.19
C ALA A 12 1.10 5.51 -4.73
N THR A 13 0.40 6.64 -4.63
CA THR A 13 -1.02 6.69 -4.29
C THR A 13 -1.87 5.94 -5.32
N THR A 14 -1.62 6.13 -6.62
CA THR A 14 -2.33 5.40 -7.69
C THR A 14 -2.11 3.89 -7.59
N VAL A 15 -0.89 3.44 -7.30
CA VAL A 15 -0.60 2.01 -7.10
C VAL A 15 -1.39 1.46 -5.91
N PHE A 16 -1.39 2.17 -4.77
CA PHE A 16 -2.16 1.75 -3.60
C PHE A 16 -3.67 1.75 -3.87
N GLN A 17 -4.21 2.75 -4.56
CA GLN A 17 -5.62 2.78 -4.97
C GLN A 17 -5.99 1.57 -5.82
N TRP A 18 -5.12 1.19 -6.76
CA TRP A 18 -5.33 0.00 -7.59
C TRP A 18 -5.22 -1.30 -6.77
N LEU A 19 -4.25 -1.38 -5.86
CA LEU A 19 -4.02 -2.56 -5.03
C LEU A 19 -5.23 -2.89 -4.14
N PHE A 20 -5.85 -1.84 -3.58
CA PHE A 20 -7.01 -1.89 -2.68
C PHE A 20 -8.34 -1.59 -3.38
N HIS A 21 -8.39 -1.68 -4.72
CA HIS A 21 -9.63 -1.51 -5.46
C HIS A 21 -10.64 -2.61 -5.07
N SER A 22 -11.92 -2.26 -4.87
CA SER A 22 -12.95 -3.22 -4.47
C SER A 22 -13.10 -4.35 -5.49
N GLU A 23 -13.33 -4.02 -6.76
CA GLU A 23 -13.63 -5.02 -7.80
C GLU A 23 -12.41 -5.82 -8.29
N PHE A 24 -11.30 -5.14 -8.63
CA PHE A 24 -10.15 -5.76 -9.31
C PHE A 24 -8.84 -5.71 -8.50
N GLY A 25 -8.90 -5.30 -7.23
CA GLY A 25 -7.73 -5.15 -6.39
C GLY A 25 -6.96 -6.45 -6.21
N ILE A 26 -5.63 -6.36 -6.17
CA ILE A 26 -4.78 -7.52 -5.87
C ILE A 26 -5.04 -8.00 -4.44
N VAL A 27 -5.22 -7.08 -3.48
CA VAL A 27 -5.39 -7.43 -2.06
C VAL A 27 -6.65 -8.27 -1.84
N ASN A 28 -7.76 -7.89 -2.45
CA ASN A 28 -8.99 -8.68 -2.35
C ASN A 28 -8.80 -10.07 -2.95
N ARG A 29 -8.19 -10.14 -4.15
CA ARG A 29 -7.94 -11.43 -4.81
C ARG A 29 -7.01 -12.33 -3.99
N SER A 30 -5.96 -11.77 -3.39
CA SER A 30 -5.03 -12.56 -2.56
C SER A 30 -5.69 -13.02 -1.26
N LEU A 31 -6.46 -12.17 -0.56
CA LEU A 31 -7.17 -12.53 0.66
C LEU A 31 -8.25 -13.59 0.40
N THR A 32 -9.04 -13.42 -0.67
CA THR A 32 -10.04 -14.42 -1.08
C THR A 32 -9.38 -15.74 -1.46
N ALA A 33 -8.23 -15.73 -2.15
CA ALA A 33 -7.47 -16.94 -2.49
C ALA A 33 -6.90 -17.66 -1.24
N LEU A 34 -6.61 -16.91 -0.16
CA LEU A 34 -6.19 -17.46 1.13
C LEU A 34 -7.36 -18.04 1.96
N GLY A 35 -8.59 -18.04 1.42
CA GLY A 35 -9.79 -18.56 2.08
C GLY A 35 -10.57 -17.53 2.88
N LEU A 36 -10.16 -16.25 2.88
CA LEU A 36 -10.86 -15.17 3.56
C LEU A 36 -11.95 -14.56 2.66
N GLY A 37 -12.97 -15.35 2.33
CA GLY A 37 -14.05 -14.95 1.41
C GLY A 37 -14.87 -13.73 1.85
N SER A 38 -14.80 -13.33 3.12
CA SER A 38 -15.43 -12.09 3.61
C SER A 38 -14.85 -10.82 2.99
N PHE A 39 -13.65 -10.90 2.42
CA PHE A 39 -13.00 -9.78 1.74
C PHE A 39 -13.29 -9.72 0.24
N ASP A 40 -14.15 -10.60 -0.29
CA ASP A 40 -14.56 -10.50 -1.68
C ASP A 40 -15.24 -9.15 -1.92
N ARG A 41 -14.69 -8.40 -2.87
CA ARG A 41 -15.10 -7.04 -3.21
C ARG A 41 -15.18 -6.06 -2.04
N TYR A 42 -14.37 -6.26 -1.00
CA TYR A 42 -14.38 -5.41 0.18
C TYR A 42 -14.03 -3.94 -0.16
N PRO A 43 -14.87 -2.96 0.24
CA PRO A 43 -14.66 -1.56 -0.09
C PRO A 43 -13.75 -0.88 0.94
N TRP A 44 -12.45 -1.13 0.85
CA TRP A 44 -11.43 -0.64 1.80
C TRP A 44 -11.53 0.86 2.12
N PHE A 45 -11.72 1.69 1.11
CA PHE A 45 -11.79 3.14 1.26
C PHE A 45 -13.14 3.66 1.80
N ALA A 46 -14.17 2.82 1.85
CA ALA A 46 -15.45 3.16 2.48
C ALA A 46 -15.43 2.96 4.01
N HIS A 47 -14.50 2.16 4.51
CA HIS A 47 -14.33 1.92 5.94
C HIS A 47 -13.20 2.77 6.51
N GLY A 48 -13.54 3.73 7.37
CA GLY A 48 -12.58 4.74 7.87
C GLY A 48 -11.33 4.16 8.53
N THR A 49 -11.44 3.06 9.28
CA THR A 49 -10.30 2.39 9.92
C THR A 49 -9.37 1.72 8.91
N ALA A 50 -9.94 1.03 7.91
CA ALA A 50 -9.19 0.39 6.83
C ALA A 50 -8.50 1.43 5.95
N ALA A 51 -9.22 2.49 5.56
CA ALA A 51 -8.68 3.62 4.82
C ALA A 51 -7.51 4.28 5.57
N PHE A 52 -7.66 4.51 6.88
CA PHE A 52 -6.60 5.07 7.70
C PHE A 52 -5.36 4.15 7.76
N ALA A 53 -5.54 2.84 7.95
CA ALA A 53 -4.44 1.88 7.96
C ALA A 53 -3.68 1.85 6.62
N ILE A 54 -4.40 1.94 5.50
CA ILE A 54 -3.81 2.03 4.15
C ILE A 54 -3.00 3.31 4.01
N LEU A 55 -3.53 4.46 4.46
CA LEU A 55 -2.83 5.74 4.43
C LEU A 55 -1.56 5.74 5.29
N VAL A 56 -1.62 5.21 6.52
CA VAL A 56 -0.45 5.08 7.38
C VAL A 56 0.61 4.21 6.70
N THR A 57 0.20 3.08 6.12
CA THR A 57 1.12 2.18 5.40
C THR A 57 1.77 2.88 4.20
N LEU A 58 1.00 3.68 3.45
CA LEU A 58 1.51 4.48 2.34
C LEU A 58 2.57 5.50 2.80
N ILE A 59 2.32 6.20 3.92
CA ILE A 59 3.26 7.19 4.48
C ILE A 59 4.54 6.52 5.00
N VAL A 60 4.40 5.39 5.69
CA VAL A 60 5.54 4.60 6.16
C VAL A 60 6.37 4.12 4.97
N TRP A 61 5.73 3.58 3.94
CA TRP A 61 6.40 3.16 2.71
C TRP A 61 7.21 4.29 2.07
N GLN A 62 6.69 5.51 2.06
CA GLN A 62 7.41 6.70 1.57
C GLN A 62 8.58 7.11 2.47
N SER A 63 8.55 6.77 3.77
CA SER A 63 9.58 7.14 4.75
C SER A 63 10.72 6.12 4.84
N VAL A 64 10.47 4.84 4.53
CA VAL A 64 11.48 3.76 4.54
C VAL A 64 12.75 4.12 3.75
N PRO A 65 12.68 4.70 2.52
CA PRO A 65 13.86 5.09 1.76
C PRO A 65 14.74 6.11 2.47
N PHE A 66 14.14 7.12 3.11
CA PHE A 66 14.87 8.17 3.82
C PHE A 66 15.63 7.59 5.02
N ALA A 67 14.96 6.74 5.80
CA ALA A 67 15.58 6.03 6.92
C ALA A 67 16.74 5.13 6.46
N ALA A 68 16.55 4.38 5.36
CA ALA A 68 17.57 3.49 4.81
C ALA A 68 18.82 4.26 4.32
N VAL A 69 18.65 5.37 3.62
CA VAL A 69 19.78 6.22 3.16
C VAL A 69 20.52 6.83 4.35
N THR A 70 19.79 7.32 5.35
CA THR A 70 20.38 7.92 6.55
C THR A 70 21.22 6.90 7.31
N LEU A 71 20.70 5.68 7.49
CA LEU A 71 21.42 4.60 8.15
C LEU A 71 22.66 4.16 7.34
N TYR A 72 22.56 4.10 6.01
CA TYR A 72 23.70 3.76 5.15
C TYR A 72 24.78 4.86 5.15
N SER A 73 24.39 6.13 5.29
CA SER A 73 25.36 7.24 5.41
C SER A 73 26.05 7.31 6.77
N ALA A 74 25.47 6.68 7.79
CA ALA A 74 25.99 6.65 9.15
C ALA A 74 26.91 5.43 9.44
N LEU A 75 27.03 4.50 8.49
CA LEU A 75 27.90 3.32 8.54
C LEU A 75 29.17 3.56 7.73
#